data_AF-A0A519I405-F1
#
_entry.id   AF-A0A519I405-F1
#
_cell.length_a   1.000
_cell.length_b   1.000
_cell.length_c   1.000
_cell.angle_alpha   90.00
_cell.angle_beta   90.00
_cell.angle_gamma   90.00
#
_symmetry.space_group_name_H-M   'P 1'
#
loop_
_entity.id
_entity.type
_entity.pdbx_description
1 polymer ?
#
loop_
_entity_poly.entity_id
_entity_poly.type
_entity_poly.pdbx_seq_one_letter_code
_entity_poly.pdbx_strand_id
1 'polypeptide(L)'
;PTAPPIQPGSAAIVQVNDALFDTEACLNCHALLAGPFCAQCGQKKAARMGTSTVRKEAWERFRWFEWSTIRNALRVLPQPGTMAREYVLGRRKDHPHPLTLLCLAIGFLLIVLGYTDYLRPELPSEEAQRMYALVTGYSKWSFSLGAVAAFVSMWLVFRRFGYNAAELLALALYCQAVFIALQMVNQLPLVLAHSPALLKWHKAWSPWYMTGLQTLMFMVALRQFFMLGLRHDGWRLLLAGAVFAALKWQATQWYARAVVELVLWQMAG
;
A
#
# COMPACT_ATOMS: atom_id res chain seq x y z
N PRO A 1 18.05 16.34 -40.63
CA PRO A 1 17.28 15.51 -41.60
C PRO A 1 15.91 15.16 -41.01
N THR A 2 14.91 15.97 -41.33
CA THR A 2 13.50 15.76 -40.98
C THR A 2 12.94 14.59 -41.78
N ALA A 3 12.30 13.62 -41.12
CA ALA A 3 11.60 12.54 -41.81
C ALA A 3 10.46 13.13 -42.67
N PRO A 4 10.27 12.67 -43.92
CA PRO A 4 9.23 13.19 -44.79
C PRO A 4 7.83 12.80 -44.25
N PRO A 5 6.80 13.63 -44.48
CA PRO A 5 5.44 13.32 -44.07
C PRO A 5 4.91 12.12 -44.89
N ILE A 6 4.31 11.15 -44.21
CA ILE A 6 3.68 9.98 -44.84
C ILE A 6 2.46 10.46 -45.63
N GLN A 7 2.55 10.49 -46.96
CA GLN A 7 1.41 10.78 -47.82
C GLN A 7 0.49 9.53 -47.89
N PRO A 8 -0.82 9.66 -47.62
CA PRO A 8 -1.76 8.53 -47.61
C PRO A 8 -2.24 8.22 -49.04
N GLY A 9 -1.31 7.86 -49.94
CA GLY A 9 -1.59 7.88 -51.38
C GLY A 9 -0.74 6.98 -52.28
N SER A 10 -0.07 5.95 -51.76
CA SER A 10 0.35 4.82 -52.61
C SER A 10 0.40 3.55 -51.78
N ALA A 11 -0.35 2.53 -52.18
CA ALA A 11 -0.32 1.20 -51.55
C ALA A 11 0.95 0.43 -51.99
N ALA A 12 2.12 1.04 -51.83
CA ALA A 12 3.38 0.32 -51.89
C ALA A 12 3.45 -0.55 -50.63
N ILE A 13 3.52 -1.87 -50.81
CA ILE A 13 3.70 -2.81 -49.70
C ILE A 13 5.01 -2.46 -49.00
N VAL A 14 4.94 -1.89 -47.80
CA VAL A 14 6.12 -1.63 -46.98
C VAL A 14 6.70 -2.99 -46.58
N GLN A 15 7.88 -3.32 -47.11
CA GLN A 15 8.62 -4.52 -46.73
C GLN A 15 9.12 -4.36 -45.29
N VAL A 16 8.52 -5.10 -44.36
CA VAL A 16 8.92 -5.08 -42.95
C VAL A 16 10.15 -5.97 -42.74
N ASN A 17 11.31 -5.34 -42.57
CA ASN A 17 12.58 -5.99 -42.27
C ASN A 17 13.25 -5.36 -41.04
N ASP A 18 14.36 -5.95 -40.59
CA ASP A 18 15.01 -5.54 -39.33
C ASP A 18 15.67 -4.15 -39.42
N ALA A 19 16.03 -3.70 -40.63
CA ALA A 19 16.63 -2.39 -40.86
C ALA A 19 15.67 -1.24 -40.51
N LEU A 20 14.35 -1.48 -40.55
CA LEU A 20 13.34 -0.50 -40.13
C LEU A 20 13.48 -0.09 -38.65
N PHE A 21 14.11 -0.94 -37.83
CA PHE A 21 14.26 -0.73 -36.40
C PHE A 21 15.66 -0.22 -36.01
N ASP A 22 16.61 -0.15 -36.95
CA ASP A 22 17.95 0.36 -36.67
C ASP A 22 18.01 1.89 -36.88
N THR A 23 17.38 2.60 -35.95
CA THR A 23 17.31 4.06 -35.97
C THR A 23 18.23 4.67 -34.92
N GLU A 24 18.90 5.77 -35.27
CA GLU A 24 19.65 6.61 -34.32
C GLU A 24 18.74 7.59 -33.57
N ALA A 25 17.52 7.83 -34.07
CA ALA A 25 16.53 8.73 -33.48
C ALA A 25 15.38 7.95 -32.83
N CYS A 26 14.89 8.45 -31.70
CA CYS A 26 13.73 7.92 -31.00
C CYS A 26 12.47 8.01 -31.87
N LEU A 27 11.70 6.91 -31.95
CA LEU A 27 10.48 6.89 -32.77
C LEU A 27 9.35 7.75 -32.19
N ASN A 28 9.35 8.03 -30.89
CA ASN A 28 8.30 8.85 -30.24
C ASN A 28 8.62 10.35 -30.23
N CYS A 29 9.87 10.74 -29.97
CA CYS A 29 10.23 12.16 -29.77
C CYS A 29 11.37 12.65 -30.67
N HIS A 30 11.90 11.79 -31.55
CA HIS A 30 12.97 12.10 -32.51
C HIS A 30 14.31 12.56 -31.91
N ALA A 31 14.46 12.51 -30.59
CA ALA A 31 15.73 12.74 -29.93
C ALA A 31 16.76 11.64 -30.27
N LEU A 32 18.05 12.00 -30.30
CA LEU A 32 19.13 11.05 -30.53
C LEU A 32 19.17 9.98 -29.43
N LEU A 33 19.25 8.71 -29.83
CA LEU A 33 19.35 7.57 -28.93
C LEU A 33 20.81 7.33 -28.54
N ALA A 34 21.14 7.60 -27.29
CA ALA A 34 22.47 7.32 -26.72
C ALA A 34 22.56 5.94 -26.00
N GLY A 35 21.49 5.14 -26.03
CA GLY A 35 21.41 3.88 -25.30
C GLY A 35 20.12 3.10 -25.57
N PRO A 36 19.86 2.03 -24.79
CA PRO A 36 18.70 1.15 -25.00
C PRO A 36 17.35 1.81 -24.68
N PHE A 37 17.35 2.97 -24.03
CA PHE A 37 16.18 3.79 -23.76
C PHE A 37 16.47 5.25 -24.13
N CYS A 38 15.47 5.94 -24.67
CA CYS A 38 15.54 7.37 -24.93
C CYS A 38 15.59 8.14 -23.61
N ALA A 39 16.61 8.99 -23.44
CA ALA A 39 16.75 9.83 -22.25
C ALA A 39 15.66 10.92 -22.13
N GLN A 40 15.03 11.29 -23.25
CA GLN A 40 14.06 12.39 -23.28
C GLN A 40 12.61 11.94 -23.01
N CYS A 41 12.19 10.80 -23.55
CA CYS A 41 10.81 10.31 -23.39
C CYS A 41 10.69 8.92 -22.74
N GLY A 42 11.82 8.24 -22.45
CA GLY A 42 11.83 6.92 -21.81
C GLY A 42 11.50 5.74 -22.74
N GLN A 43 11.25 5.96 -24.04
CA GLN A 43 10.98 4.88 -24.98
C GLN A 43 12.19 3.94 -25.11
N LYS A 44 11.98 2.63 -24.96
CA LYS A 44 12.98 1.60 -25.28
C LYS A 44 13.27 1.61 -26.78
N LYS A 45 14.55 1.54 -27.21
CA LYS A 45 14.92 1.45 -28.63
C LYS A 45 14.10 0.31 -29.27
N ALA A 46 13.39 0.64 -30.35
CA ALA A 46 12.51 -0.31 -31.00
C ALA A 46 13.32 -1.45 -31.61
N ALA A 47 12.77 -2.65 -31.54
CA ALA A 47 13.29 -3.84 -32.18
C ALA A 47 12.10 -4.63 -32.73
N ARG A 48 12.34 -5.46 -33.74
CA ARG A 48 11.28 -6.27 -34.33
C ARG A 48 10.64 -7.18 -33.27
N MET A 49 9.32 -7.12 -33.15
CA MET A 49 8.58 -8.00 -32.25
C MET A 49 8.52 -9.42 -32.86
N GLY A 50 9.29 -10.33 -32.27
CA GLY A 50 9.21 -11.76 -32.56
C GLY A 50 8.42 -12.53 -31.50
N THR A 51 7.98 -13.75 -31.82
CA THR A 51 7.32 -14.67 -30.87
C THR A 51 8.18 -14.94 -29.64
N SER A 52 9.51 -15.02 -29.81
CA SER A 52 10.48 -15.13 -28.71
C SER A 52 10.49 -13.88 -27.81
N THR A 53 10.41 -12.68 -28.39
CA THR A 53 10.33 -11.40 -27.66
C THR A 53 9.04 -11.33 -26.84
N VAL A 54 7.89 -11.65 -27.45
CA VAL A 54 6.60 -11.66 -26.76
C VAL A 54 6.58 -12.69 -25.63
N ARG A 55 7.06 -13.92 -25.88
CA ARG A 55 7.15 -14.96 -24.84
C ARG A 55 8.09 -14.55 -23.71
N LYS A 56 9.24 -13.96 -24.03
CA LYS A 56 10.20 -13.47 -23.04
C LYS A 56 9.63 -12.33 -22.22
N GLU A 57 9.00 -11.34 -22.85
CA GLU A 57 8.38 -10.21 -22.16
C GLU A 57 7.18 -10.65 -21.31
N ALA A 58 6.35 -11.57 -21.80
CA ALA A 58 5.25 -12.15 -21.04
C ALA A 58 5.75 -12.99 -19.85
N TRP A 59 6.76 -13.84 -20.06
CA TRP A 59 7.36 -14.67 -19.02
C TRP A 59 8.10 -13.82 -17.97
N GLU A 60 8.85 -12.81 -18.39
CA GLU A 60 9.50 -11.84 -17.51
C GLU A 60 8.45 -11.10 -16.68
N ARG A 61 7.41 -10.55 -17.30
CA ARG A 61 6.33 -9.85 -16.57
C ARG A 61 5.61 -10.77 -15.59
N PHE A 62 5.21 -11.97 -16.01
CA PHE A 62 4.51 -12.93 -15.16
C PHE A 62 5.36 -13.39 -13.96
N ARG A 63 6.62 -13.78 -14.20
CA ARG A 63 7.53 -14.25 -13.14
C ARG A 63 7.95 -13.13 -12.17
N TRP A 64 8.01 -11.88 -12.63
CA TRP A 64 8.27 -10.73 -11.77
C TRP A 64 7.05 -10.34 -10.93
N PHE A 65 5.85 -10.49 -11.48
CA PHE A 65 4.62 -9.97 -10.88
C PHE A 65 4.22 -10.71 -9.61
N GLU A 66 4.38 -12.04 -9.54
CA GLU A 66 3.83 -12.80 -8.41
C GLU A 66 4.81 -12.92 -7.23
N TRP A 67 5.98 -13.54 -7.40
CA TRP A 67 6.81 -13.90 -6.24
C TRP A 67 7.77 -12.79 -5.78
N SER A 68 8.37 -12.03 -6.71
CA SER A 68 9.27 -10.92 -6.33
C SER A 68 8.52 -9.74 -5.73
N THR A 69 7.31 -9.42 -6.22
CA THR A 69 6.48 -8.35 -5.66
C THR A 69 6.08 -8.67 -4.22
N ILE A 70 5.59 -9.89 -3.96
CA ILE A 70 5.23 -10.33 -2.61
C ILE A 70 6.47 -10.33 -1.70
N ARG A 71 7.60 -10.89 -2.17
CA ARG A 71 8.84 -10.90 -1.39
C ARG A 71 9.33 -9.48 -1.06
N ASN A 72 9.28 -8.56 -2.02
CA ASN A 72 9.67 -7.17 -1.82
C ASN A 72 8.69 -6.43 -0.90
N ALA A 73 7.39 -6.73 -0.98
CA ALA A 73 6.40 -6.24 -0.03
C ALA A 73 6.67 -6.77 1.38
N LEU A 74 6.98 -8.06 1.56
CA LEU A 74 7.27 -8.66 2.87
C LEU A 74 8.53 -8.08 3.53
N ARG A 75 9.51 -7.59 2.76
CA ARG A 75 10.68 -6.88 3.30
C ARG A 75 10.31 -5.60 4.06
N VAL A 76 9.11 -5.06 3.85
CA VAL A 76 8.63 -3.89 4.60
C VAL A 76 8.39 -4.19 6.07
N LEU A 77 8.05 -5.43 6.42
CA LEU A 77 7.61 -5.79 7.77
C LEU A 77 8.68 -5.52 8.84
N PRO A 78 9.96 -5.92 8.65
CA PRO A 78 11.00 -5.61 9.63
C PRO A 78 11.56 -4.18 9.52
N GLN A 79 11.39 -3.50 8.38
CA GLN A 79 12.08 -2.24 8.10
C GLN A 79 11.24 -1.18 7.35
N PRO A 80 10.02 -0.86 7.82
CA PRO A 80 9.13 0.05 7.11
C PRO A 80 9.71 1.46 6.98
N GLY A 81 10.43 1.94 7.99
CA GLY A 81 11.03 3.27 7.98
C GLY A 81 12.24 3.37 7.07
N THR A 82 13.07 2.33 7.01
CA THR A 82 14.23 2.29 6.11
C THR A 82 13.78 2.32 4.65
N MET A 83 12.80 1.48 4.29
CA MET A 83 12.27 1.43 2.92
C MET A 83 11.59 2.74 2.52
N ALA A 84 10.79 3.33 3.42
CA ALA A 84 10.19 4.63 3.19
C ALA A 84 11.26 5.71 2.97
N ARG A 85 12.32 5.72 3.79
CA ARG A 85 13.43 6.67 3.69
C ARG A 85 14.17 6.53 2.36
N GLU A 86 14.55 5.32 1.99
CA GLU A 86 15.25 5.07 0.73
C GLU A 86 14.38 5.42 -0.48
N TYR A 87 13.07 5.15 -0.41
CA TYR A 87 12.11 5.54 -1.44
C TYR A 87 12.02 7.06 -1.62
N VAL A 88 11.85 7.83 -0.52
CA VAL A 88 11.76 9.30 -0.61
C VAL A 88 13.08 9.93 -1.05
N LEU A 89 14.23 9.34 -0.65
CA LEU A 89 15.57 9.77 -1.06
C LEU A 89 15.96 9.32 -2.47
N GLY A 90 15.04 8.72 -3.24
CA GLY A 90 15.21 8.51 -4.67
C GLY A 90 15.48 7.08 -5.12
N ARG A 91 15.62 6.10 -4.21
CA ARG A 91 15.76 4.66 -4.57
C ARG A 91 14.41 4.01 -4.96
N ARG A 92 13.59 4.72 -5.74
CA ARG A 92 12.19 4.35 -6.03
C ARG A 92 12.03 3.07 -6.84
N LYS A 93 13.05 2.64 -7.58
CA LYS A 93 13.02 1.42 -8.40
C LYS A 93 13.10 0.14 -7.55
N ASP A 94 13.78 0.21 -6.41
CA ASP A 94 14.09 -0.95 -5.57
C ASP A 94 13.04 -1.19 -4.47
N HIS A 95 12.11 -0.24 -4.29
CA HIS A 95 11.05 -0.30 -3.29
C HIS A 95 9.66 -0.20 -3.93
N PRO A 96 8.66 -0.92 -3.42
CA PRO A 96 7.30 -0.81 -3.93
C PRO A 96 6.76 0.60 -3.72
N HIS A 97 5.98 1.10 -4.67
CA HIS A 97 5.30 2.38 -4.50
C HIS A 97 4.37 2.33 -3.26
N PRO A 98 4.36 3.32 -2.35
CA PRO A 98 3.60 3.26 -1.09
C PRO A 98 2.11 2.95 -1.28
N LEU A 99 1.48 3.57 -2.29
CA LEU A 99 0.08 3.29 -2.63
C LEU A 99 -0.14 1.87 -3.13
N THR A 100 0.76 1.35 -3.98
CA THR A 100 0.67 -0.03 -4.47
C THR A 100 0.79 -1.01 -3.31
N LEU A 101 1.72 -0.78 -2.39
CA LEU A 101 1.88 -1.59 -1.20
C LEU A 101 0.62 -1.56 -0.32
N LEU A 102 0.03 -0.37 -0.11
CA LEU A 102 -1.21 -0.23 0.65
C LEU A 102 -2.37 -0.96 -0.02
N CYS A 103 -2.57 -0.79 -1.33
CA CYS A 103 -3.63 -1.47 -2.07
C CYS A 103 -3.48 -3.00 -2.00
N LEU A 104 -2.25 -3.53 -2.13
CA LEU A 104 -1.98 -4.95 -1.96
C LEU A 104 -2.33 -5.43 -0.54
N ALA A 105 -1.94 -4.67 0.49
CA ALA A 105 -2.25 -4.99 1.88
C ALA A 105 -3.77 -5.00 2.15
N ILE A 106 -4.50 -4.00 1.64
CA ILE A 106 -5.97 -3.92 1.73
C ILE A 106 -6.61 -5.10 1.00
N GLY A 107 -6.17 -5.41 -0.22
CA GLY A 107 -6.70 -6.53 -1.00
C GLY A 107 -6.58 -7.85 -0.25
N PHE A 108 -5.41 -8.13 0.34
CA PHE A 108 -5.21 -9.34 1.14
C PHE A 108 -6.04 -9.33 2.43
N LEU A 109 -6.14 -8.17 3.10
CA LEU A 109 -6.98 -8.03 4.29
C LEU A 109 -8.45 -8.35 3.98
N LEU A 110 -8.98 -7.87 2.85
CA LEU A 110 -10.35 -8.14 2.44
C LEU A 110 -10.59 -9.63 2.16
N ILE A 111 -9.60 -10.33 1.58
CA ILE A 111 -9.64 -11.79 1.40
C ILE A 111 -9.70 -12.48 2.78
N VAL A 112 -8.81 -12.13 3.70
CA VAL A 112 -8.80 -12.70 5.07
C VAL A 112 -10.12 -12.46 5.78
N LEU A 113 -10.68 -11.24 5.69
CA LEU A 113 -11.97 -10.90 6.28
C LEU A 113 -13.13 -11.70 5.65
N GLY A 114 -13.07 -11.96 4.34
CA GLY A 114 -14.02 -12.83 3.65
C GLY A 114 -13.98 -14.28 4.15
N TYR A 115 -12.79 -14.81 4.48
CA TYR A 115 -12.68 -16.13 5.11
C TYR A 115 -13.25 -16.17 6.53
N THR A 116 -13.24 -15.07 7.27
CA THR A 116 -13.81 -15.00 8.62
C THR A 116 -15.32 -14.72 8.66
N ASP A 117 -15.98 -14.67 7.49
CA ASP A 117 -17.40 -14.30 7.39
C ASP A 117 -18.33 -15.36 8.01
N TYR A 118 -17.85 -16.59 8.22
CA TYR A 118 -18.57 -17.63 8.96
C TYR A 118 -18.77 -17.27 10.46
N LEU A 119 -18.02 -16.30 11.01
CA LEU A 119 -18.17 -15.82 12.39
C LEU A 119 -19.39 -14.90 12.59
N ARG A 120 -20.22 -14.74 11.55
CA ARG A 120 -21.49 -14.01 11.60
C ARG A 120 -22.40 -14.64 12.65
N PRO A 121 -22.90 -13.87 13.62
CA PRO A 121 -23.87 -14.38 14.57
C PRO A 121 -25.18 -14.69 13.83
N GLU A 122 -25.84 -15.78 14.22
CA GLU A 122 -27.23 -16.04 13.82
C GLU A 122 -28.12 -14.99 14.49
N LEU A 123 -28.79 -14.18 13.68
CA LEU A 123 -29.63 -13.07 14.12
C LEU A 123 -31.10 -13.41 13.83
N PRO A 124 -32.00 -13.25 14.82
CA PRO A 124 -33.37 -13.77 14.75
C PRO A 124 -34.30 -12.97 13.82
N SER A 125 -33.94 -11.75 13.42
CA SER A 125 -34.76 -10.89 12.56
C SER A 125 -33.97 -10.40 11.34
N GLU A 126 -34.67 -10.21 10.21
CA GLU A 126 -34.10 -9.61 9.00
C GLU A 126 -33.55 -8.20 9.26
N GLU A 127 -34.24 -7.42 10.09
CA GLU A 127 -33.78 -6.09 10.52
C GLU A 127 -32.43 -6.15 11.24
N ALA A 128 -32.25 -7.11 12.15
CA ALA A 128 -30.99 -7.28 12.87
C ALA A 128 -29.86 -7.74 11.92
N GLN A 129 -30.17 -8.59 10.92
CA GLN A 129 -29.22 -8.98 9.88
C GLN A 129 -28.80 -7.78 9.01
N ARG A 130 -29.76 -6.95 8.58
CA ARG A 130 -29.50 -5.71 7.81
C ARG A 130 -28.61 -4.76 8.61
N MET A 131 -28.95 -4.52 9.88
CA MET A 131 -28.14 -3.68 10.78
C MET A 131 -26.71 -4.22 10.91
N TYR A 132 -26.54 -5.52 11.17
CA TYR A 132 -25.23 -6.15 11.27
C TYR A 132 -24.41 -6.02 9.98
N ALA A 133 -25.03 -6.23 8.82
CA ALA A 133 -24.38 -6.10 7.53
C ALA A 133 -23.88 -4.67 7.28
N LEU A 134 -24.68 -3.65 7.60
CA LEU A 134 -24.28 -2.25 7.48
C LEU A 134 -23.13 -1.89 8.42
N VAL A 135 -23.23 -2.25 9.72
CA VAL A 135 -22.17 -2.00 10.70
C VAL A 135 -20.87 -2.66 10.26
N THR A 136 -20.92 -3.91 9.80
CA THR A 136 -19.75 -4.65 9.33
C THR A 136 -19.17 -4.02 8.05
N GLY A 137 -20.04 -3.59 7.13
CA GLY A 137 -19.65 -2.92 5.90
C GLY A 137 -18.87 -1.63 6.14
N TYR A 138 -19.38 -0.76 7.01
CA TYR A 138 -18.68 0.46 7.39
C TYR A 138 -17.42 0.16 8.20
N SER A 139 -17.49 -0.71 9.20
CA SER A 139 -16.36 -1.03 10.09
C SER A 139 -15.10 -1.50 9.36
N LYS A 140 -15.23 -2.08 8.16
CA LYS A 140 -14.09 -2.43 7.31
C LYS A 140 -13.16 -1.24 7.05
N TRP A 141 -13.66 -0.01 6.95
CA TRP A 141 -12.83 1.16 6.64
C TRP A 141 -12.03 1.71 7.82
N SER A 142 -12.25 1.19 9.03
CA SER A 142 -11.55 1.61 10.25
C SER A 142 -10.02 1.42 10.18
N PHE A 143 -9.51 0.53 9.30
CA PHE A 143 -8.07 0.38 9.13
C PHE A 143 -7.40 1.68 8.69
N SER A 144 -8.07 2.53 7.91
CA SER A 144 -7.50 3.77 7.36
C SER A 144 -7.14 4.82 8.43
N LEU A 145 -7.77 4.74 9.61
CA LEU A 145 -7.54 5.67 10.73
C LEU A 145 -6.10 5.61 11.25
N GLY A 146 -5.44 4.44 11.12
CA GLY A 146 -4.04 4.26 11.52
C GLY A 146 -3.09 5.14 10.71
N ALA A 147 -3.30 5.25 9.39
CA ALA A 147 -2.47 6.07 8.51
C ALA A 147 -2.59 7.56 8.85
N VAL A 148 -3.82 8.02 9.10
CA VAL A 148 -4.10 9.41 9.48
C VAL A 148 -3.46 9.74 10.83
N ALA A 149 -3.66 8.88 11.83
CA ALA A 149 -3.05 9.06 13.16
C ALA A 149 -1.52 9.09 13.08
N ALA A 150 -0.91 8.20 12.28
CA ALA A 150 0.53 8.17 12.06
C ALA A 150 1.01 9.47 11.41
N PHE A 151 0.37 9.90 10.32
CA PHE A 151 0.73 11.14 9.63
C PHE A 151 0.67 12.36 10.55
N VAL A 152 -0.45 12.56 11.26
CA VAL A 152 -0.63 13.68 12.18
C VAL A 152 0.39 13.63 13.32
N SER A 153 0.62 12.45 13.89
CA SER A 153 1.63 12.27 14.93
C SER A 153 3.04 12.66 14.45
N MET A 154 3.42 12.24 13.23
CA MET A 154 4.72 12.60 12.64
C MET A 154 4.81 14.09 12.36
N TRP A 155 3.74 14.66 11.81
CA TRP A 155 3.68 16.08 11.50
C TRP A 155 3.87 16.94 12.75
N LEU A 156 3.20 16.61 13.86
CA LEU A 156 3.30 17.37 15.10
C LEU A 156 4.72 17.33 15.70
N VAL A 157 5.38 16.17 15.67
CA VAL A 157 6.68 15.96 16.35
C VAL A 157 7.89 16.26 15.45
N PHE A 158 7.82 15.92 14.16
CA PHE A 158 8.97 15.90 13.24
C PHE A 158 8.89 16.88 12.07
N ARG A 159 7.87 17.76 11.96
CA ARG A 159 7.76 18.75 10.85
C ARG A 159 8.99 19.65 10.65
N ARG A 160 9.86 19.80 11.65
CA ARG A 160 11.08 20.62 11.58
C ARG A 160 12.31 19.88 11.05
N PHE A 161 12.18 18.60 10.69
CA PHE A 161 13.30 17.76 10.21
C PHE A 161 13.59 17.90 8.71
N GLY A 162 12.96 18.86 8.02
CA GLY A 162 13.22 19.14 6.60
C GLY A 162 12.46 18.27 5.60
N TYR A 163 11.68 17.30 6.07
CA TYR A 163 10.81 16.49 5.20
C TYR A 163 9.49 17.21 4.90
N ASN A 164 9.01 17.09 3.67
CA ASN A 164 7.74 17.65 3.24
C ASN A 164 6.56 16.70 3.55
N ALA A 165 5.33 17.21 3.37
CA ALA A 165 4.12 16.44 3.65
C ALA A 165 4.01 15.15 2.82
N ALA A 166 4.44 15.14 1.56
CA ALA A 166 4.36 13.96 0.71
C ALA A 166 5.32 12.86 1.18
N GLU A 167 6.49 13.23 1.70
CA GLU A 167 7.47 12.28 2.25
C GLU A 167 6.97 11.66 3.57
N LEU A 168 6.39 12.48 4.44
CA LEU A 168 5.75 11.99 5.68
C LEU A 168 4.52 11.12 5.38
N LEU A 169 3.75 11.46 4.34
CA LEU A 169 2.65 10.65 3.87
C LEU A 169 3.14 9.30 3.34
N ALA A 170 4.22 9.28 2.55
CA ALA A 170 4.81 8.02 2.08
C ALA A 170 5.16 7.11 3.26
N LEU A 171 5.83 7.62 4.30
CA LEU A 171 6.10 6.86 5.53
C LEU A 171 4.81 6.38 6.23
N ALA A 172 3.78 7.22 6.32
CA ALA A 172 2.51 6.84 6.93
C ALA A 172 1.85 5.67 6.20
N LEU A 173 1.90 5.65 4.86
CA LEU A 173 1.38 4.57 4.03
C LEU A 173 2.18 3.27 4.19
N TYR A 174 3.51 3.36 4.30
CA TYR A 174 4.37 2.22 4.63
C TYR A 174 4.02 1.64 6.01
N CYS A 175 3.88 2.48 7.04
CA CYS A 175 3.44 2.06 8.37
C CYS A 175 2.05 1.40 8.32
N GLN A 176 1.11 1.98 7.57
CA GLN A 176 -0.24 1.45 7.42
C GLN A 176 -0.25 0.05 6.80
N ALA A 177 0.58 -0.20 5.78
CA ALA A 177 0.71 -1.53 5.19
C ALA A 177 1.19 -2.56 6.23
N VAL A 178 2.14 -2.19 7.10
CA VAL A 178 2.58 -3.06 8.20
C VAL A 178 1.48 -3.24 9.25
N PHE A 179 0.73 -2.19 9.60
CA PHE A 179 -0.39 -2.29 10.54
C PHE A 179 -1.47 -3.25 10.05
N ILE A 180 -1.76 -3.23 8.75
CA ILE A 180 -2.66 -4.19 8.11
C ILE A 180 -2.05 -5.59 8.18
N ALA A 181 -0.77 -5.78 7.88
CA ALA A 181 -0.12 -7.08 8.02
C ALA A 181 -0.18 -7.65 9.44
N LEU A 182 0.07 -6.83 10.46
CA LEU A 182 -0.10 -7.22 11.85
C LEU A 182 -1.56 -7.60 12.14
N GLN A 183 -2.53 -6.88 11.60
CA GLN A 183 -3.95 -7.21 11.74
C GLN A 183 -4.29 -8.55 11.08
N MET A 184 -3.72 -8.85 9.92
CA MET A 184 -3.94 -10.13 9.22
C MET A 184 -3.37 -11.29 10.05
N VAL A 185 -2.16 -11.15 10.59
CA VAL A 185 -1.57 -12.14 11.50
C VAL A 185 -2.44 -12.33 12.75
N ASN A 186 -2.96 -11.24 13.30
CA ASN A 186 -3.85 -11.26 14.45
C ASN A 186 -5.18 -11.98 14.19
N GLN A 187 -5.63 -12.10 12.94
CA GLN A 187 -6.84 -12.87 12.57
C GLN A 187 -6.57 -14.38 12.40
N LEU A 188 -5.31 -14.81 12.26
CA LEU A 188 -4.98 -16.22 12.00
C LEU A 188 -5.54 -17.20 13.03
N PRO A 189 -5.50 -16.94 14.36
CA PRO A 189 -6.09 -17.85 15.33
C PRO A 189 -7.58 -18.09 15.10
N LEU A 190 -8.31 -17.05 14.68
CA LEU A 190 -9.73 -17.17 14.36
C LEU A 190 -9.94 -17.99 13.09
N VAL A 191 -9.13 -17.78 12.05
CA VAL A 191 -9.21 -18.57 10.81
C VAL A 191 -8.93 -20.06 11.05
N LEU A 192 -7.99 -20.38 11.95
CA LEU A 192 -7.56 -21.76 12.21
C LEU A 192 -8.43 -22.49 13.24
N ALA A 193 -9.01 -21.78 14.22
CA ALA A 193 -9.75 -22.38 15.32
C ALA A 193 -11.15 -21.78 15.51
N HIS A 194 -12.17 -22.60 15.28
CA HIS A 194 -13.59 -22.22 15.33
C HIS A 194 -14.15 -22.36 16.75
N SER A 195 -13.68 -21.53 17.70
CA SER A 195 -14.17 -21.57 19.09
C SER A 195 -14.83 -20.26 19.55
N PRO A 196 -16.06 -20.30 20.11
CA PRO A 196 -16.74 -19.11 20.62
C PRO A 196 -15.98 -18.40 21.75
N ALA A 197 -15.27 -19.17 22.59
CA ALA A 197 -14.43 -18.63 23.65
C ALA A 197 -13.26 -17.81 23.09
N LEU A 198 -12.59 -18.30 22.05
CA LEU A 198 -11.51 -17.57 21.36
C LEU A 198 -12.05 -16.30 20.71
N LEU A 199 -13.21 -16.35 20.06
CA LEU A 199 -13.83 -15.16 19.47
C LEU A 199 -14.11 -14.07 20.51
N LYS A 200 -14.68 -14.46 21.67
CA LYS A 200 -14.96 -13.54 22.77
C LYS A 200 -13.68 -12.92 23.32
N TRP A 201 -12.65 -13.74 23.55
CA TRP A 201 -11.34 -13.27 24.02
C TRP A 201 -10.70 -12.31 23.01
N HIS A 202 -10.71 -12.68 21.73
CA HIS A 202 -10.12 -11.89 20.65
C HIS A 202 -10.79 -10.51 20.56
N LYS A 203 -12.13 -10.45 20.57
CA LYS A 203 -12.88 -9.18 20.58
C LYS A 203 -12.54 -8.30 21.78
N ALA A 204 -12.37 -8.88 22.97
CA ALA A 204 -12.09 -8.14 24.19
C ALA A 204 -10.66 -7.58 24.25
N TRP A 205 -9.67 -8.35 23.80
CA TRP A 205 -8.25 -8.05 24.03
C TRP A 205 -7.52 -7.50 22.80
N SER A 206 -7.94 -7.89 21.58
CA SER A 206 -7.30 -7.47 20.34
C SER A 206 -7.06 -5.98 20.23
N PRO A 207 -8.01 -5.09 20.55
CA PRO A 207 -7.79 -3.64 20.40
C PRO A 207 -6.60 -3.11 21.21
N TRP A 208 -6.35 -3.70 22.39
CA TRP A 208 -5.33 -3.23 23.34
C TRP A 208 -3.93 -3.63 22.90
N TYR A 209 -3.66 -4.93 22.75
CA TYR A 209 -2.32 -5.38 22.37
C TYR A 209 -1.98 -4.97 20.93
N MET A 210 -2.96 -4.91 20.01
CA MET A 210 -2.71 -4.44 18.64
C MET A 210 -2.34 -2.97 18.60
N THR A 211 -2.95 -2.13 19.45
CA THR A 211 -2.57 -0.72 19.54
C THR A 211 -1.17 -0.57 20.09
N GLY A 212 -0.80 -1.34 21.12
CA GLY A 212 0.58 -1.40 21.62
C GLY A 212 1.58 -1.84 20.55
N LEU A 213 1.29 -2.93 19.83
CA LEU A 213 2.15 -3.49 18.80
C LEU A 213 2.33 -2.53 17.60
N GLN A 214 1.25 -1.92 17.13
CA GLN A 214 1.32 -0.93 16.05
C GLN A 214 2.06 0.33 16.50
N THR A 215 1.90 0.76 17.75
CA THR A 215 2.65 1.90 18.31
C THR A 215 4.15 1.58 18.38
N LEU A 216 4.51 0.37 18.82
CA LEU A 216 5.90 -0.09 18.82
C LEU A 216 6.49 -0.11 17.41
N MET A 217 5.76 -0.69 16.45
CA MET A 217 6.19 -0.76 15.07
C MET A 217 6.30 0.63 14.43
N PHE A 218 5.39 1.55 14.77
CA PHE A 218 5.46 2.95 14.38
C PHE A 218 6.74 3.61 14.90
N MET A 219 7.06 3.45 16.19
CA MET A 219 8.30 3.99 16.77
C MET A 219 9.56 3.40 16.10
N VAL A 220 9.55 2.11 15.76
CA VAL A 220 10.62 1.48 14.98
C VAL A 220 10.75 2.13 13.59
N ALA A 221 9.63 2.36 12.90
CA ALA A 221 9.61 3.02 11.60
C ALA A 221 10.16 4.46 11.68
N LEU A 222 9.75 5.23 12.70
CA LEU A 222 10.26 6.58 12.93
C LEU A 222 11.77 6.57 13.17
N ARG A 223 12.24 5.65 14.02
CA ARG A 223 13.67 5.52 14.30
C ARG A 223 14.48 5.23 13.03
N GLN A 224 14.00 4.31 12.19
CA GLN A 224 14.64 3.94 10.93
C GLN A 224 14.59 5.09 9.91
N PHE A 225 13.46 5.80 9.80
CA PHE A 225 13.28 6.85 8.81
C PHE A 225 14.08 8.11 9.12
N PHE A 226 14.04 8.56 10.38
CA PHE A 226 14.74 9.76 10.83
C PHE A 226 16.17 9.47 11.34
N MET A 227 16.61 8.21 11.31
CA MET A 227 17.93 7.77 11.79
C MET A 227 18.21 8.19 13.25
N LEU A 228 17.21 8.03 14.12
CA LEU A 228 17.24 8.54 15.48
C LEU A 228 18.05 7.65 16.44
N GLY A 229 18.81 8.29 17.33
CA GLY A 229 19.53 7.60 18.40
C GLY A 229 18.66 7.43 19.65
N LEU A 230 18.56 6.22 20.19
CA LEU A 230 17.74 5.93 21.38
C LEU A 230 18.12 6.78 22.61
N ARG A 231 19.41 7.12 22.76
CA ARG A 231 19.90 7.89 23.91
C ARG A 231 19.49 9.37 23.90
N HIS A 232 19.44 10.00 22.73
CA HIS A 232 19.20 11.45 22.61
C HIS A 232 17.77 11.76 22.15
N ASP A 233 17.22 10.96 21.24
CA ASP A 233 15.92 11.20 20.62
C ASP A 233 14.81 10.28 21.14
N GLY A 234 15.12 9.42 22.12
CA GLY A 234 14.17 8.46 22.70
C GLY A 234 12.88 9.11 23.18
N TRP A 235 12.97 10.30 23.78
CA TRP A 235 11.79 11.04 24.24
C TRP A 235 10.87 11.48 23.08
N ARG A 236 11.42 11.81 21.90
CA ARG A 236 10.63 12.17 20.70
C ARG A 236 9.90 10.96 20.14
N LEU A 237 10.57 9.80 20.15
CA LEU A 237 9.95 8.52 19.77
C LEU A 237 8.79 8.16 20.71
N LEU A 238 8.99 8.29 22.02
CA LEU A 238 7.95 8.05 23.01
C LEU A 238 6.79 9.04 22.87
N LEU A 239 7.09 10.34 22.68
CA LEU A 239 6.07 11.36 22.45
C LEU A 239 5.26 11.05 21.19
N ALA A 240 5.91 10.75 20.07
CA ALA A 240 5.22 10.38 18.84
C ALA A 240 4.42 9.09 19.00
N GLY A 241 4.96 8.07 19.68
CA GLY A 241 4.21 6.85 19.98
C GLY A 241 2.95 7.12 20.82
N ALA A 242 3.07 7.94 21.85
CA ALA A 242 1.94 8.33 22.71
C ALA A 242 0.88 9.14 21.94
N VAL A 243 1.31 10.13 21.13
CA VAL A 243 0.41 10.93 20.29
C VAL A 243 -0.30 10.04 19.26
N PHE A 244 0.41 9.13 18.60
CA PHE A 244 -0.18 8.17 17.67
C PHE A 244 -1.24 7.29 18.36
N ALA A 245 -0.92 6.69 19.51
CA ALA A 245 -1.84 5.82 20.23
C ALA A 245 -3.11 6.58 20.66
N ALA A 246 -2.95 7.79 21.19
CA ALA A 246 -4.07 8.65 21.58
C ALA A 246 -4.95 9.05 20.39
N LEU A 247 -4.33 9.53 19.30
CA LEU A 247 -5.05 9.92 18.07
C LEU A 247 -5.79 8.74 17.46
N LYS A 248 -5.15 7.57 17.37
CA LYS A 248 -5.76 6.37 16.83
C LYS A 248 -6.94 5.91 17.68
N TRP A 249 -6.80 5.91 19.00
CA TRP A 249 -7.88 5.55 19.92
C TRP A 249 -9.05 6.52 19.76
N GLN A 250 -8.79 7.84 19.79
CA GLN A 250 -9.82 8.86 19.64
C GLN A 250 -10.55 8.76 18.30
N ALA A 251 -9.80 8.59 17.21
CA ALA A 251 -10.35 8.41 15.87
C ALA A 251 -11.24 7.16 15.79
N THR A 252 -10.84 6.06 16.43
CA THR A 252 -11.64 4.82 16.47
C THR A 252 -12.95 5.02 17.23
N GLN A 253 -12.93 5.75 18.35
CA GLN A 253 -14.15 6.04 19.12
C GLN A 253 -15.13 6.92 18.34
N TRP A 254 -14.63 7.99 17.72
CA TRP A 254 -15.46 8.87 16.88
C TRP A 254 -16.01 8.13 15.67
N TYR A 255 -15.18 7.33 15.02
CA TYR A 255 -15.61 6.52 13.88
C TYR A 255 -16.71 5.53 14.28
N ALA A 256 -16.56 4.81 15.40
CA ALA A 256 -17.57 3.88 15.88
C ALA A 256 -18.92 4.58 16.16
N ARG A 257 -18.91 5.76 16.77
CA ARG A 257 -20.13 6.56 17.01
C ARG A 257 -20.78 6.99 15.70
N ALA A 258 -19.99 7.52 14.77
CA ALA A 258 -20.47 7.95 13.46
C ALA A 258 -21.08 6.78 12.67
N VAL A 259 -20.48 5.59 12.73
CA VAL A 259 -21.04 4.38 12.10
C VAL A 259 -22.39 4.01 12.72
N VAL A 260 -22.52 4.03 14.05
CA VAL A 260 -23.79 3.72 14.72
C VAL A 260 -24.87 4.72 14.31
N GLU A 261 -24.59 6.03 14.37
CA GLU A 261 -25.53 7.08 13.97
C GLU A 261 -25.96 6.95 12.51
N LEU A 262 -25.01 6.70 11.61
CA LEU A 262 -25.28 6.50 10.19
C LEU A 262 -26.16 5.27 9.93
N VAL A 263 -25.89 4.15 10.61
CA VAL A 263 -26.68 2.93 10.47
C VAL A 263 -28.10 3.14 11.01
N LEU A 264 -28.25 3.77 12.18
CA LEU A 264 -29.57 4.09 12.73
C LEU A 264 -30.38 4.99 11.79
N TRP A 265 -29.73 6.00 11.20
CA TRP A 265 -30.35 6.87 10.20
C TRP A 265 -30.82 6.08 8.96
N GLN A 266 -30.02 5.14 8.45
CA GLN A 266 -30.39 4.28 7.31
C GLN A 266 -31.43 3.21 7.63
N MET A 267 -31.55 2.81 8.89
CA MET A 267 -32.58 1.88 9.35
C MET A 267 -33.93 2.58 9.56
N ALA A 268 -33.92 3.90 9.80
CA ALA A 268 -35.11 4.72 10.00
C ALA A 268 -35.77 5.21 8.69
N GLY A 269 -35.05 5.14 7.57
CA GLY A 269 -35.54 5.48 6.22
C GLY A 269 -35.85 4.25 5.39
#